data_AF-A0A6A8GM71-F1
#
_entry.id   AF-A0A6A8GM71-F1
#
_cell.length_a   1.000
_cell.length_b   1.000
_cell.length_c   1.000
_cell.angle_alpha   90.00
_cell.angle_beta   90.00
_cell.angle_gamma   90.00
#
_symmetry.space_group_name_H-M   'P 1'
#
loop_
_entity.id
_entity.type
_entity.pdbx_description
1 polymer ?
#
loop_
_entity_poly.entity_id
_entity_poly.type
_entity_poly.pdbx_seq_one_letter_code
_entity_poly.pdbx_strand_id
1 'polypeptide(L)'
;MSPTRRLFVRSAAVLSLGFVAGCLGGGGSNGTPTNSDDDTTDLPDTTDTGTDPSGGTRPSGTGGPGITLTDVDSTPDIPIEPTVEVHRDVATDDHPPQLRVTLTNTSDERVEVGEGRAIFFQYVADDSRDLILLPAGQEYPADPGCWRLDEPIAVTEEYRIETFEPGESRSALVDLYGAARDDGEDSCLPVGEYHFETTFAVGDLTGGDEGRTTATWGFSLSLE
;
A
#
# COMPACT_ATOMS: atom_id res chain seq x y z
N MET A 1 -23.60 -23.13 -41.95
CA MET A 1 -22.49 -22.94 -42.91
C MET A 1 -21.58 -21.85 -42.37
N SER A 2 -20.26 -21.98 -42.53
CA SER A 2 -19.27 -20.97 -42.10
C SER A 2 -19.20 -19.79 -43.11
N PRO A 3 -18.52 -18.67 -42.77
CA PRO A 3 -17.06 -18.67 -42.88
C PRO A 3 -16.34 -18.07 -41.66
N THR A 4 -15.43 -18.85 -41.08
CA THR A 4 -14.38 -18.35 -40.19
C THR A 4 -13.38 -17.50 -40.97
N ARG A 5 -12.89 -16.40 -40.41
CA ARG A 5 -11.67 -15.73 -40.87
C ARG A 5 -10.69 -15.54 -39.71
N ARG A 6 -9.62 -16.35 -39.71
CA ARG A 6 -8.42 -16.11 -38.90
C ARG A 6 -7.50 -15.17 -39.69
N LEU A 7 -6.95 -14.14 -39.05
CA LEU A 7 -5.89 -13.32 -39.64
C LEU A 7 -4.59 -13.56 -38.85
N PHE A 8 -3.63 -14.23 -39.48
CA PHE A 8 -2.26 -14.30 -38.96
C PHE A 8 -1.50 -13.06 -39.44
N VAL A 9 -0.87 -12.33 -38.52
CA VAL A 9 0.20 -11.39 -38.85
C VAL A 9 1.51 -11.94 -38.29
N ARG A 10 2.51 -12.01 -39.15
CA ARG A 10 3.91 -12.36 -38.87
C ARG A 10 4.78 -11.18 -39.32
N SER A 11 6.05 -11.20 -38.92
CA SER A 11 7.10 -10.23 -39.28
C SER A 11 7.07 -8.94 -38.44
N ALA A 12 8.21 -8.37 -38.03
CA ALA A 12 9.59 -8.87 -38.04
C ALA A 12 10.40 -8.22 -36.90
N ALA A 13 11.51 -8.85 -36.52
CA ALA A 13 12.45 -8.28 -35.56
C ALA A 13 13.38 -7.25 -36.24
N VAL A 14 13.72 -6.18 -35.52
CA VAL A 14 14.83 -5.28 -35.83
C VAL A 14 15.68 -5.15 -34.57
N LEU A 15 16.94 -5.57 -34.65
CA LEU A 15 17.94 -5.36 -33.60
C LEU A 15 18.65 -4.03 -33.84
N SER A 16 18.59 -3.12 -32.88
CA SER A 16 19.31 -1.84 -32.89
C SER A 16 20.29 -1.79 -31.72
N LEU A 17 21.58 -1.96 -32.02
CA LEU A 17 22.66 -1.81 -31.03
C LEU A 17 22.99 -0.32 -30.83
N GLY A 18 23.01 0.14 -29.58
CA GLY A 18 23.39 1.51 -29.21
C GLY A 18 24.45 1.53 -28.11
N PHE A 19 25.72 1.64 -28.48
CA PHE A 19 26.81 1.95 -27.55
C PHE A 19 27.08 3.46 -27.55
N VAL A 20 26.99 4.10 -26.38
CA VAL A 20 27.71 5.35 -26.06
C VAL A 20 28.22 5.21 -24.62
N ALA A 21 29.42 5.71 -24.34
CA ALA A 21 30.09 5.50 -23.06
C ALA A 21 30.55 6.81 -22.41
N GLY A 22 30.35 6.88 -21.09
CA GLY A 22 31.26 7.52 -20.13
C GLY A 22 31.37 9.05 -20.10
N CYS A 23 31.31 9.60 -18.89
CA CYS A 23 32.27 10.62 -18.47
C CYS A 23 32.50 10.54 -16.96
N LEU A 24 33.69 10.11 -16.53
CA LEU A 24 34.16 10.25 -15.15
C LEU A 24 34.98 11.54 -15.07
N GLY A 25 34.56 12.48 -14.23
CA GLY A 25 35.29 13.71 -13.92
C GLY A 25 35.68 13.75 -12.45
N GLY A 26 36.96 13.98 -12.14
CA GLY A 26 37.46 14.03 -10.76
C GLY A 26 38.74 14.84 -10.61
N GLY A 27 38.95 15.37 -9.41
CA GLY A 27 40.06 16.26 -9.05
C GLY A 27 39.83 17.74 -9.39
N GLY A 28 40.34 18.71 -8.62
CA GLY A 28 41.04 18.55 -7.33
C GLY A 28 41.71 19.84 -6.83
N SER A 29 41.83 19.95 -5.51
CA SER A 29 42.73 20.79 -4.69
C SER A 29 43.18 22.20 -5.13
N ASN A 30 42.87 23.21 -4.30
CA ASN A 30 43.77 24.22 -3.68
C ASN A 30 42.95 25.43 -3.16
N GLY A 31 43.24 26.10 -2.05
CA GLY A 31 44.17 25.77 -0.96
C GLY A 31 44.70 27.00 -0.18
N THR A 32 44.36 27.10 1.12
CA THR A 32 45.27 27.53 2.23
C THR A 32 45.74 29.01 2.31
N PRO A 33 46.10 29.58 3.50
CA PRO A 33 45.92 29.17 4.91
C PRO A 33 44.70 29.92 5.53
N THR A 34 44.60 30.60 6.69
CA THR A 34 45.47 31.02 7.85
C THR A 34 44.53 31.61 8.93
N ASN A 35 44.72 31.56 10.25
CA ASN A 35 45.40 30.63 11.18
C ASN A 35 44.89 30.94 12.61
N SER A 36 44.92 29.99 13.55
CA SER A 36 44.96 30.24 15.00
C SER A 36 45.23 28.94 15.75
N ASP A 37 46.32 28.92 16.51
CA ASP A 37 46.69 27.84 17.44
C ASP A 37 46.19 28.18 18.86
N ASP A 38 45.62 27.23 19.57
CA ASP A 38 45.84 27.06 21.01
C ASP A 38 45.64 25.58 21.41
N ASP A 39 46.26 25.15 22.51
CA ASP A 39 46.54 23.75 22.82
C ASP A 39 45.98 23.33 24.20
N THR A 40 44.94 22.49 24.22
CA THR A 40 44.49 21.79 25.44
C THR A 40 44.13 20.33 25.17
N THR A 41 45.07 19.47 25.54
CA THR A 41 45.03 18.00 25.69
C THR A 41 43.68 17.34 26.09
N ASP A 42 43.43 16.20 25.44
CA ASP A 42 42.82 14.96 25.97
C ASP A 42 41.55 15.03 26.84
N LEU A 43 40.41 14.67 26.20
CA LEU A 43 39.49 13.62 26.68
C LEU A 43 38.49 13.27 25.55
N PRO A 44 38.36 11.99 25.14
CA PRO A 44 37.27 11.59 24.24
C PRO A 44 35.96 11.52 25.04
N ASP A 45 35.17 12.59 24.97
CA ASP A 45 33.82 12.63 25.54
C ASP A 45 32.87 11.77 24.69
N THR A 46 32.86 10.46 24.96
CA THR A 46 31.86 9.54 24.43
C THR A 46 30.59 9.62 25.27
N THR A 47 29.95 10.78 25.29
CA THR A 47 28.55 10.95 25.74
C THR A 47 27.59 10.36 24.71
N ASP A 48 27.72 9.05 24.48
CA ASP A 48 26.64 8.23 23.95
C ASP A 48 25.58 8.09 25.04
N THR A 49 24.76 9.14 25.15
CA THR A 49 23.52 9.12 25.91
C THR A 49 22.35 9.19 24.95
N GLY A 50 22.35 8.30 23.94
CA GLY A 50 21.15 7.89 23.22
C GLY A 50 20.13 7.26 24.16
N THR A 51 19.54 8.07 25.03
CA THR A 51 18.57 7.67 26.05
C THR A 51 17.22 7.53 25.37
N ASP A 52 16.99 6.38 24.72
CA ASP A 52 15.65 5.97 24.34
C ASP A 52 14.79 5.86 25.61
N PRO A 53 13.71 6.64 25.76
CA PRO A 53 12.81 6.55 26.91
C PRO A 53 11.84 5.35 26.83
N SER A 54 11.92 4.54 25.76
CA SER A 54 10.92 3.56 25.36
C SER A 54 11.39 2.12 25.65
N GLY A 55 11.00 1.58 26.80
CA GLY A 55 11.32 0.19 27.21
C GLY A 55 10.56 -0.90 26.43
N GLY A 56 10.49 -0.80 25.11
CA GLY A 56 9.82 -1.77 24.24
C GLY A 56 10.73 -2.91 23.77
N THR A 57 10.17 -4.09 23.52
CA THR A 57 10.91 -5.25 22.97
C THR A 57 11.04 -5.20 21.44
N ARG A 58 11.03 -4.00 20.84
CA ARG A 58 11.00 -3.79 19.39
C ARG A 58 12.42 -3.88 18.80
N PRO A 59 12.65 -4.67 17.74
CA PRO A 59 13.93 -4.65 17.03
C PRO A 59 14.23 -3.27 16.43
N SER A 60 15.47 -2.81 16.53
CA SER A 60 15.92 -1.62 15.79
C SER A 60 15.93 -1.89 14.29
N GLY A 61 15.48 -0.90 13.50
CA GLY A 61 15.31 -1.02 12.04
C GLY A 61 13.86 -1.14 11.55
N THR A 62 12.87 -1.02 12.43
CA THR A 62 11.47 -0.85 12.05
C THR A 62 11.14 0.64 11.93
N GLY A 63 10.79 1.14 10.74
CA GLY A 63 10.67 2.58 10.45
C GLY A 63 9.47 3.28 11.10
N GLY A 64 8.49 2.52 11.60
CA GLY A 64 7.28 3.04 12.23
C GLY A 64 6.55 2.01 13.11
N PRO A 65 5.34 2.35 13.59
CA PRO A 65 4.47 1.43 14.32
C PRO A 65 4.11 0.18 13.51
N GLY A 66 3.63 -0.85 14.21
CA GLY A 66 3.24 -2.14 13.69
C GLY A 66 1.72 -2.28 13.73
N ILE A 67 1.16 -2.92 12.71
CA ILE A 67 -0.28 -3.11 12.55
C ILE A 67 -0.74 -4.39 13.22
N THR A 68 -1.80 -4.28 14.04
CA THR A 68 -2.55 -5.42 14.56
C THR A 68 -4.00 -5.29 14.14
N LEU A 69 -4.58 -6.35 13.59
CA LEU A 69 -6.02 -6.42 13.29
C LEU A 69 -6.78 -6.57 14.61
N THR A 70 -7.49 -5.53 15.06
CA THR A 70 -8.16 -5.48 16.37
C THR A 70 -9.63 -5.88 16.32
N ASP A 71 -10.32 -5.59 15.21
CA ASP A 71 -11.70 -6.00 14.99
C ASP A 71 -11.98 -6.25 13.50
N VAL A 72 -13.02 -7.03 13.21
CA VAL A 72 -13.49 -7.34 11.85
C VAL A 72 -15.01 -7.34 11.85
N ASP A 73 -15.62 -6.60 10.94
CA ASP A 73 -17.08 -6.50 10.91
C ASP A 73 -17.74 -7.84 10.62
N SER A 74 -18.95 -7.99 11.15
CA SER A 74 -19.80 -9.15 10.86
C SER A 74 -20.05 -9.27 9.36
N THR A 75 -19.73 -10.43 8.78
CA THR A 75 -19.99 -10.76 7.38
C THR A 75 -21.43 -10.38 6.99
N PRO A 76 -21.63 -9.54 5.96
CA PRO A 76 -22.96 -9.15 5.50
C PRO A 76 -23.73 -10.33 4.87
N ASP A 77 -25.06 -10.30 4.95
CA ASP A 77 -25.97 -11.37 4.47
C ASP A 77 -26.11 -11.37 2.94
N ILE A 78 -25.02 -11.73 2.25
CA ILE A 78 -24.85 -11.75 0.79
C ILE A 78 -23.96 -12.95 0.37
N PRO A 79 -23.98 -13.40 -0.89
CA PRO A 79 -23.22 -14.57 -1.35
C PRO A 79 -21.70 -14.32 -1.53
N ILE A 80 -21.13 -13.30 -0.88
CA ILE A 80 -19.69 -13.03 -0.85
C ILE A 80 -19.25 -12.91 0.60
N GLU A 81 -18.31 -13.75 1.02
CA GLU A 81 -17.64 -13.67 2.32
C GLU A 81 -16.31 -12.93 2.16
N PRO A 82 -16.17 -11.70 2.70
CA PRO A 82 -14.91 -11.00 2.79
C PRO A 82 -14.11 -11.43 4.02
N THR A 83 -12.79 -11.43 3.90
CA THR A 83 -11.84 -11.73 4.98
C THR A 83 -10.58 -10.87 4.82
N VAL A 84 -9.91 -10.57 5.93
CA VAL A 84 -8.65 -9.83 5.97
C VAL A 84 -7.64 -10.51 6.89
N GLU A 85 -6.37 -10.56 6.47
CA GLU A 85 -5.23 -10.99 7.29
C GLU A 85 -4.10 -9.96 7.21
N VAL A 86 -3.32 -9.82 8.30
CA VAL A 86 -2.05 -9.08 8.27
C VAL A 86 -1.01 -9.96 7.56
N HIS A 87 -0.45 -9.48 6.46
CA HIS A 87 0.58 -10.18 5.69
C HIS A 87 2.00 -9.69 6.01
N ARG A 88 2.15 -8.39 6.30
CA ARG A 88 3.34 -7.78 6.89
C ARG A 88 2.88 -6.82 7.98
N ASP A 89 3.27 -7.10 9.21
CA ASP A 89 2.89 -6.37 10.41
C ASP A 89 3.64 -5.05 10.56
N VAL A 90 4.89 -4.95 10.10
CA VAL A 90 5.74 -3.78 10.41
C VAL A 90 6.36 -3.12 9.18
N ALA A 91 6.45 -1.78 9.23
CA ALA A 91 7.16 -0.93 8.30
C ALA A 91 8.69 -1.11 8.37
N THR A 92 9.34 -1.23 7.22
CA THR A 92 10.80 -1.27 7.05
C THR A 92 11.24 -0.26 5.98
N ASP A 93 12.54 -0.03 5.81
CA ASP A 93 13.04 0.80 4.71
C ASP A 93 12.70 0.22 3.33
N ASP A 94 12.54 -1.10 3.21
CA ASP A 94 12.20 -1.80 1.96
C ASP A 94 10.69 -1.83 1.67
N HIS A 95 9.82 -1.70 2.68
CA HIS A 95 8.36 -1.79 2.48
C HIS A 95 7.47 -1.23 3.61
N PRO A 96 6.23 -0.79 3.27
CA PRO A 96 5.19 -0.51 4.26
C PRO A 96 4.62 -1.79 4.91
N PRO A 97 3.77 -1.66 5.96
CA PRO A 97 2.90 -2.74 6.41
C PRO A 97 1.94 -3.17 5.30
N GLN A 98 1.47 -4.42 5.32
CA GLN A 98 0.65 -4.99 4.24
C GLN A 98 -0.44 -5.93 4.78
N LEU A 99 -1.64 -5.80 4.22
CA LEU A 99 -2.76 -6.71 4.42
C LEU A 99 -3.00 -7.58 3.17
N ARG A 100 -3.63 -8.74 3.37
CA ARG A 100 -4.34 -9.44 2.29
C ARG A 100 -5.83 -9.36 2.55
N VAL A 101 -6.58 -8.88 1.56
CA VAL A 101 -8.05 -8.99 1.52
C VAL A 101 -8.41 -10.13 0.61
N THR A 102 -9.29 -11.04 1.04
CA THR A 102 -9.78 -12.17 0.25
C THR A 102 -11.30 -12.18 0.23
N LEU A 103 -11.88 -12.26 -0.97
CA LEU A 103 -13.31 -12.40 -1.20
C LEU A 103 -13.60 -13.82 -1.70
N THR A 104 -14.61 -14.48 -1.13
CA THR A 104 -15.04 -15.83 -1.54
C THR A 104 -16.52 -15.84 -1.89
N ASN A 105 -16.88 -16.37 -3.06
CA ASN A 105 -18.27 -16.66 -3.38
C ASN A 105 -18.73 -17.92 -2.62
N THR A 106 -19.63 -17.74 -1.67
CA THR A 106 -20.13 -18.81 -0.78
C THR A 106 -21.38 -19.51 -1.33
N SER A 107 -21.84 -19.14 -2.51
CA SER A 107 -23.03 -19.70 -3.16
C SER A 107 -22.73 -20.74 -4.24
N ASP A 108 -23.75 -21.53 -4.61
CA ASP A 108 -23.73 -22.46 -5.73
C ASP A 108 -23.91 -21.78 -7.12
N GLU A 109 -24.03 -20.44 -7.17
CA GLU A 109 -24.28 -19.66 -8.38
C GLU A 109 -23.13 -18.69 -8.71
N ARG A 110 -23.05 -18.19 -9.95
CA ARG A 110 -22.09 -17.15 -10.33
C ARG A 110 -22.57 -15.80 -9.79
N VAL A 111 -21.66 -15.03 -9.21
CA VAL A 111 -21.95 -13.72 -8.61
C VAL A 111 -21.09 -12.64 -9.26
N GLU A 112 -21.66 -11.46 -9.51
CA GLU A 112 -20.90 -10.25 -9.88
C GLU A 112 -20.80 -9.29 -8.70
N VAL A 113 -19.64 -8.64 -8.54
CA VAL A 113 -19.27 -7.83 -7.37
C VAL A 113 -18.59 -6.53 -7.84
N GLY A 114 -18.95 -5.39 -7.26
CA GLY A 114 -18.31 -4.11 -7.58
C GLY A 114 -18.58 -3.03 -6.54
N GLU A 115 -17.78 -1.96 -6.42
CA GLU A 115 -16.80 -1.50 -7.40
C GLU A 115 -15.43 -2.18 -7.21
N GLY A 116 -14.92 -2.79 -8.29
CA GLY A 116 -13.87 -3.83 -8.28
C GLY A 116 -12.50 -3.50 -7.68
N ARG A 117 -12.27 -2.27 -7.21
CA ARG A 117 -11.07 -1.88 -6.43
C ARG A 117 -11.40 -1.74 -4.94
N ALA A 118 -12.48 -1.02 -4.62
CA ALA A 118 -12.94 -0.78 -3.26
C ALA A 118 -13.31 -2.09 -2.53
N ILE A 119 -13.82 -3.10 -3.25
CA ILE A 119 -14.10 -4.44 -2.70
C ILE A 119 -12.85 -5.15 -2.16
N PHE A 120 -11.66 -4.74 -2.60
CA PHE A 120 -10.35 -5.23 -2.16
C PHE A 120 -9.58 -4.18 -1.34
N PHE A 121 -10.27 -3.15 -0.83
CA PHE A 121 -9.71 -2.00 -0.09
C PHE A 121 -8.65 -1.19 -0.86
N GLN A 122 -8.57 -1.36 -2.18
CA GLN A 122 -7.65 -0.57 -2.99
C GLN A 122 -8.15 0.88 -3.11
N TYR A 123 -7.32 1.81 -2.64
CA TYR A 123 -7.61 3.24 -2.52
C TYR A 123 -8.70 3.59 -1.49
N VAL A 124 -8.89 2.73 -0.48
CA VAL A 124 -9.79 3.01 0.66
C VAL A 124 -8.98 3.68 1.77
N ALA A 125 -9.43 4.88 2.17
CA ALA A 125 -8.94 5.57 3.36
C ALA A 125 -9.72 5.12 4.60
N ASP A 126 -9.15 5.30 5.79
CA ASP A 126 -9.88 5.10 7.04
C ASP A 126 -10.91 6.22 7.28
N ASP A 127 -11.79 6.04 8.28
CA ASP A 127 -12.84 7.01 8.66
C ASP A 127 -12.30 8.41 8.98
N SER A 128 -11.12 8.52 9.59
CA SER A 128 -10.47 9.80 9.92
C SER A 128 -9.69 10.41 8.75
N ARG A 129 -9.26 9.57 7.80
CA ARG A 129 -8.38 9.89 6.66
C ARG A 129 -6.96 10.26 7.09
N ASP A 130 -6.49 9.59 8.11
CA ASP A 130 -5.10 9.57 8.59
C ASP A 130 -4.28 8.49 7.87
N LEU A 131 -4.95 7.44 7.38
CA LEU A 131 -4.38 6.29 6.69
C LEU A 131 -5.09 6.01 5.36
N ILE A 132 -4.37 5.35 4.44
CA ILE A 132 -4.93 4.85 3.18
C ILE A 132 -4.30 3.50 2.78
N LEU A 133 -5.15 2.59 2.31
CA LEU A 133 -4.77 1.31 1.75
C LEU A 133 -4.62 1.42 0.22
N LEU A 134 -3.46 1.06 -0.30
CA LEU A 134 -3.12 1.19 -1.73
C LEU A 134 -2.79 -0.17 -2.35
N PRO A 135 -3.07 -0.40 -3.66
CA PRO A 135 -2.65 -1.60 -4.37
C PRO A 135 -1.16 -1.94 -4.15
N ALA A 136 -0.89 -3.14 -3.63
CA ALA A 136 0.47 -3.52 -3.30
C ALA A 136 1.39 -3.66 -4.53
N GLY A 137 2.68 -3.39 -4.32
CA GLY A 137 3.71 -3.55 -5.36
C GLY A 137 3.62 -2.55 -6.50
N GLN A 138 3.02 -1.38 -6.26
CA GLN A 138 3.16 -0.17 -7.08
C GLN A 138 4.14 0.80 -6.40
N GLU A 139 4.65 1.78 -7.16
CA GLU A 139 5.45 2.89 -6.62
C GLU A 139 4.53 4.08 -6.30
N TYR A 140 4.65 4.63 -5.09
CA TYR A 140 3.91 5.80 -4.61
C TYR A 140 4.88 6.86 -4.05
N PRO A 141 4.54 8.16 -4.11
CA PRO A 141 5.36 9.22 -3.52
C PRO A 141 5.26 9.16 -2.00
N ALA A 142 6.24 8.51 -1.36
CA ALA A 142 6.37 8.37 0.08
C ALA A 142 7.83 8.05 0.43
N ASP A 143 8.37 8.67 1.48
CA ASP A 143 9.74 8.38 1.94
C ASP A 143 9.88 6.95 2.50
N PRO A 144 10.90 6.18 2.07
CA PRO A 144 11.21 4.85 2.60
C PRO A 144 11.33 4.80 4.13
N GLY A 145 10.83 3.73 4.74
CA GLY A 145 10.74 3.59 6.21
C GLY A 145 9.62 4.40 6.85
N CYS A 146 9.29 5.57 6.30
CA CYS A 146 8.29 6.48 6.82
C CYS A 146 6.86 6.19 6.30
N TRP A 147 6.71 5.91 5.00
CA TRP A 147 5.46 5.48 4.36
C TRP A 147 4.25 6.41 4.55
N ARG A 148 4.49 7.69 4.86
CA ARG A 148 3.52 8.77 4.64
C ARG A 148 3.61 9.25 3.20
N LEU A 149 2.48 9.53 2.59
CA LEU A 149 2.42 10.06 1.23
C LEU A 149 2.84 11.53 1.17
N ASP A 150 3.69 11.88 0.21
CA ASP A 150 4.15 13.26 -0.04
C ASP A 150 3.03 14.14 -0.63
N GLU A 151 2.14 13.53 -1.41
CA GLU A 151 0.99 14.19 -2.05
C GLU A 151 -0.26 13.27 -2.10
N PRO A 152 -1.49 13.82 -2.08
CA PRO A 152 -2.70 13.02 -2.14
C PRO A 152 -2.84 12.23 -3.45
N ILE A 153 -3.03 10.91 -3.36
CA ILE A 153 -3.21 10.06 -4.55
C ILE A 153 -4.51 10.41 -5.29
N ALA A 154 -4.37 10.99 -6.48
CA ALA A 154 -5.48 11.25 -7.38
C ALA A 154 -5.97 9.95 -8.04
N VAL A 155 -7.19 9.50 -7.69
CA VAL A 155 -7.79 8.27 -8.22
C VAL A 155 -8.84 8.61 -9.26
N THR A 156 -8.73 8.04 -10.47
CA THR A 156 -9.81 8.10 -11.46
C THR A 156 -10.97 7.22 -11.02
N GLU A 157 -12.18 7.77 -10.97
CA GLU A 157 -13.43 7.00 -10.85
C GLU A 157 -13.49 5.98 -12.02
N GLU A 158 -13.58 4.70 -11.70
CA GLU A 158 -13.59 3.62 -12.69
C GLU A 158 -14.49 2.48 -12.21
N TYR A 159 -15.63 2.33 -12.88
CA TYR A 159 -16.62 1.30 -12.57
C TYR A 159 -16.14 -0.07 -13.04
N ARG A 160 -15.55 -0.86 -12.14
CA ARG A 160 -15.15 -2.24 -12.37
C ARG A 160 -16.13 -3.21 -11.72
N ILE A 161 -16.38 -4.32 -12.39
CA ILE A 161 -17.13 -5.48 -11.88
C ILE A 161 -16.18 -6.69 -11.93
N GLU A 162 -16.11 -7.43 -10.83
CA GLU A 162 -15.43 -8.71 -10.71
C GLU A 162 -16.48 -9.84 -10.69
N THR A 163 -16.37 -10.80 -11.60
CA THR A 163 -17.24 -11.98 -11.66
C THR A 163 -16.59 -13.15 -10.92
N PHE A 164 -17.29 -13.79 -9.98
CA PHE A 164 -16.83 -14.97 -9.23
C PHE A 164 -17.66 -16.21 -9.59
N GLU A 165 -17.00 -17.31 -9.93
CA GLU A 165 -17.65 -18.62 -10.06
C GLU A 165 -18.07 -19.21 -8.69
N PRO A 166 -18.96 -20.21 -8.62
CA PRO A 166 -19.33 -20.87 -7.36
C PRO A 166 -18.12 -21.40 -6.59
N GLY A 167 -17.98 -21.02 -5.31
CA GLY A 167 -16.83 -21.41 -4.48
C GLY A 167 -15.49 -20.78 -4.88
N GLU A 168 -15.46 -19.77 -5.77
CA GLU A 168 -14.23 -19.07 -6.13
C GLU A 168 -13.80 -18.08 -5.04
N SER A 169 -12.54 -18.19 -4.61
CA SER A 169 -11.85 -17.17 -3.79
C SER A 169 -10.85 -16.39 -4.63
N ARG A 170 -10.81 -15.06 -4.46
CA ARG A 170 -9.76 -14.19 -4.99
C ARG A 170 -9.17 -13.33 -3.87
N SER A 171 -7.86 -13.11 -3.92
CA SER A 171 -7.15 -12.28 -2.94
C SER A 171 -6.43 -11.12 -3.61
N ALA A 172 -6.45 -9.96 -2.98
CA ALA A 172 -5.56 -8.84 -3.27
C ALA A 172 -4.62 -8.59 -2.09
N LEU A 173 -3.48 -7.95 -2.36
CA LEU A 173 -2.61 -7.37 -1.35
C LEU A 173 -2.78 -5.85 -1.39
N VAL A 174 -2.89 -5.23 -0.22
CA VAL A 174 -2.89 -3.77 -0.08
C VAL A 174 -1.85 -3.35 0.96
N ASP A 175 -1.05 -2.37 0.57
CA ASP A 175 -0.02 -1.75 1.38
C ASP A 175 -0.60 -0.54 2.13
N LEU A 176 -0.24 -0.37 3.39
CA LEU A 176 -0.76 0.70 4.26
C LEU A 176 0.17 1.91 4.26
N TYR A 177 -0.39 3.09 3.98
CA TYR A 177 0.31 4.36 3.98
C TYR A 177 -0.35 5.36 4.93
N GLY A 178 0.45 6.28 5.48
CA GLY A 178 -0.05 7.51 6.07
C GLY A 178 -0.59 8.43 4.98
N ALA A 179 -1.78 8.97 5.16
CA ALA A 179 -2.36 9.92 4.22
C ALA A 179 -1.52 11.20 4.14
N ALA A 180 -1.47 11.83 2.95
CA ALA A 180 -0.79 13.10 2.76
C ALA A 180 -1.49 14.24 3.53
N ARG A 181 -0.71 15.17 4.09
CA ARG A 181 -1.20 16.25 4.97
C ARG A 181 -0.63 17.61 4.56
N ASP A 182 -1.50 18.63 4.54
CA ASP A 182 -1.16 20.01 4.14
C ASP A 182 -0.43 20.83 5.24
N ASP A 183 -0.40 20.34 6.48
CA ASP A 183 -0.02 21.09 7.68
C ASP A 183 1.37 20.78 8.25
N GLY A 184 2.04 19.74 7.75
CA GLY A 184 3.44 19.42 8.10
C GLY A 184 3.60 18.71 9.45
N GLU A 185 2.66 17.85 9.86
CA GLU A 185 2.88 16.94 10.99
C GLU A 185 3.92 15.85 10.62
N ASP A 186 5.16 16.00 11.09
CA ASP A 186 6.34 15.13 10.86
C ASP A 186 6.24 13.70 11.47
N SER A 187 5.03 13.18 11.72
CA SER A 187 4.84 11.76 12.04
C SER A 187 4.89 10.92 10.75
N CYS A 188 5.36 9.68 10.83
CA CYS A 188 5.41 8.78 9.68
C CYS A 188 4.05 8.06 9.50
N LEU A 189 3.91 6.83 9.99
CA LEU A 189 2.59 6.28 10.27
C LEU A 189 2.11 6.81 11.65
N PRO A 190 0.87 7.31 11.78
CA PRO A 190 0.31 7.73 13.06
C PRO A 190 -0.03 6.53 13.96
N VAL A 191 -0.29 6.76 15.25
CA VAL A 191 -0.56 5.72 16.25
C VAL A 191 -1.97 5.83 16.82
N GLY A 192 -2.66 4.69 16.96
CA GLY A 192 -4.06 4.63 17.37
C GLY A 192 -4.84 3.49 16.72
N GLU A 193 -6.16 3.49 16.94
CA GLU A 193 -7.11 2.59 16.27
C GLU A 193 -7.73 3.29 15.05
N TYR A 194 -7.77 2.60 13.91
CA TYR A 194 -8.26 3.12 12.64
C TYR A 194 -9.20 2.11 11.98
N HIS A 195 -10.41 2.54 11.64
CA HIS A 195 -11.42 1.71 10.98
C HIS A 195 -11.47 2.00 9.47
N PHE A 196 -11.45 0.94 8.67
CA PHE A 196 -11.61 1.01 7.21
C PHE A 196 -12.93 0.34 6.83
N GLU A 197 -13.85 1.10 6.26
CA GLU A 197 -15.13 0.59 5.72
C GLU A 197 -15.12 0.61 4.18
N THR A 198 -15.75 -0.38 3.54
CA THR A 198 -16.04 -0.36 2.10
C THR A 198 -17.49 -0.76 1.82
N THR A 199 -18.12 -0.09 0.85
CA THR A 199 -19.50 -0.36 0.42
C THR A 199 -19.51 -0.85 -1.03
N PHE A 200 -20.21 -1.96 -1.28
CA PHE A 200 -20.17 -2.66 -2.56
C PHE A 200 -21.51 -3.30 -2.95
N ALA A 201 -21.77 -3.32 -4.25
CA ALA A 201 -22.89 -4.00 -4.88
C ALA A 201 -22.55 -5.46 -5.22
N VAL A 202 -23.55 -6.33 -5.12
CA VAL A 202 -23.50 -7.77 -5.40
C VAL A 202 -24.77 -8.18 -6.15
N GLY A 203 -24.67 -9.00 -7.19
CA GLY A 203 -25.83 -9.54 -7.92
C GLY A 203 -25.53 -9.77 -9.40
N ASP A 204 -26.53 -9.51 -10.25
CA ASP A 204 -26.37 -9.37 -11.71
C ASP A 204 -26.12 -7.88 -12.01
N LEU A 205 -24.85 -7.47 -12.06
CA LEU A 205 -24.45 -6.06 -12.17
C LEU A 205 -24.31 -5.62 -13.64
N THR A 206 -24.21 -6.57 -14.57
CA THR A 206 -24.17 -6.31 -16.02
C THR A 206 -25.53 -6.44 -16.71
N GLY A 207 -26.50 -7.16 -16.12
CA GLY A 207 -27.86 -7.33 -16.65
C GLY A 207 -28.84 -6.21 -16.29
N GLY A 208 -28.71 -5.57 -15.12
CA GLY A 208 -29.56 -4.44 -14.71
C GLY A 208 -29.48 -4.11 -13.21
N ASP A 209 -30.52 -3.47 -12.67
CA ASP A 209 -30.67 -3.29 -11.21
C ASP A 209 -31.58 -4.38 -10.57
N GLU A 210 -32.18 -5.28 -11.37
CA GLU A 210 -33.01 -6.37 -10.85
C GLU A 210 -32.14 -7.48 -10.23
N GLY A 211 -32.23 -7.66 -8.91
CA GLY A 211 -31.41 -8.64 -8.17
C GLY A 211 -30.10 -8.08 -7.62
N ARG A 212 -29.84 -6.78 -7.79
CA ARG A 212 -28.72 -6.07 -7.16
C ARG A 212 -29.00 -5.79 -5.68
N THR A 213 -28.10 -6.23 -4.81
CA THR A 213 -28.02 -5.85 -3.39
C THR A 213 -26.78 -4.98 -3.16
N THR A 214 -26.82 -4.10 -2.17
CA THR A 214 -25.62 -3.40 -1.65
C THR A 214 -25.32 -3.90 -0.25
N ALA A 215 -24.05 -4.15 0.03
CA ALA A 215 -23.51 -4.51 1.34
C ALA A 215 -22.39 -3.55 1.73
N THR A 216 -22.06 -3.55 3.02
CA THR A 216 -21.01 -2.75 3.62
C THR A 216 -20.26 -3.65 4.59
N TRP A 217 -18.92 -3.54 4.62
CA TRP A 217 -18.05 -4.31 5.49
C TRP A 217 -16.72 -3.59 5.70
N GLY A 218 -16.18 -3.70 6.89
CA GLY A 218 -14.92 -3.09 7.29
C GLY A 218 -14.15 -3.90 8.34
N PHE A 219 -13.05 -3.30 8.80
CA PHE A 219 -12.19 -3.85 9.85
C PHE A 219 -11.39 -2.73 10.52
N SER A 220 -10.87 -3.01 11.71
CA SER A 220 -10.12 -2.06 12.53
C SER A 220 -8.66 -2.51 12.72
N LEU A 221 -7.73 -1.57 12.58
CA LEU A 221 -6.31 -1.75 12.83
C LEU A 221 -5.85 -0.92 14.02
N SER A 222 -5.04 -1.50 14.89
CA SER A 222 -4.21 -0.77 15.87
C SER A 222 -2.81 -0.56 15.32
N LEU A 223 -2.24 0.64 15.53
CA LEU A 223 -0.87 1.00 15.18
C LEU A 223 -0.08 1.36 16.46
N GLU A 224 0.85 0.48 16.87
CA GLU A 224 1.71 0.58 18.08
C GLU A 224 3.20 0.25 17.81
#